data_AF-K9WXU4-F1
#
_entry.id   AF-K9WXU4-F1
#
_cell.length_a   1.000
_cell.length_b   1.000
_cell.length_c   1.000
_cell.angle_alpha   90.00
_cell.angle_beta   90.00
_cell.angle_gamma   90.00
#
_symmetry.space_group_name_H-M   'P 1'
#
loop_
_entity.id
_entity.type
_entity.pdbx_description
1 polymer ?
#
loop_
_entity_poly.entity_id
_entity_poly.type
_entity_poly.pdbx_seq_one_letter_code
_entity_poly.pdbx_strand_id
1 'polypeptide(L)'
;MPTADDNAIVIRGGRISQDNFINGGTLDINNRLNDVSVQCSGTTAVKNVNIATIALWRGPIPAGPVGATTVKKIRQKGGNVILSPGVGGGGPNHCTLFGITPKDAAEIFTQY
;
A
#
# COMPACT_ATOMS: atom_id res chain seq x y z
N MET A 1 -10.12 -8.28 10.47
CA MET A 1 -9.27 -7.08 10.67
C MET A 1 -10.01 -5.86 10.17
N PRO A 2 -9.91 -4.70 10.85
CA PRO A 2 -10.53 -3.46 10.35
C PRO A 2 -9.91 -3.05 9.02
N THR A 3 -10.75 -2.50 8.13
CA THR A 3 -10.31 -1.95 6.85
C THR A 3 -9.93 -0.49 7.01
N ALA A 4 -8.99 -0.01 6.20
CA ALA A 4 -8.60 1.40 6.21
C ALA A 4 -9.73 2.33 5.72
N ASP A 5 -9.71 3.59 6.15
CA ASP A 5 -10.63 4.65 5.70
C ASP A 5 -10.42 4.95 4.20
N ASP A 6 -11.47 5.34 3.47
CA ASP A 6 -11.36 5.65 2.04
C ASP A 6 -10.35 6.76 1.72
N ASN A 7 -10.22 7.74 2.63
CA ASN A 7 -9.29 8.85 2.49
C ASN A 7 -7.89 8.51 2.99
N ALA A 8 -7.66 7.30 3.50
CA ALA A 8 -6.34 6.87 3.90
C ALA A 8 -5.40 6.85 2.68
N ILE A 9 -4.23 7.45 2.86
CA ILE A 9 -3.12 7.33 1.92
C ILE A 9 -2.52 5.95 2.09
N VAL A 10 -2.19 5.31 0.97
CA VAL A 10 -1.52 4.02 0.90
C VAL A 10 -0.19 4.23 0.19
N ILE A 11 0.89 3.74 0.80
CA ILE A 11 2.26 3.91 0.35
C ILE A 11 2.87 2.54 0.13
N ARG A 12 3.50 2.38 -1.03
CA ARG A 12 4.30 1.20 -1.37
C ARG A 12 5.73 1.67 -1.62
N GLY A 13 6.67 1.11 -0.86
CA GLY A 13 8.09 1.31 -1.14
C GLY A 13 8.53 0.53 -2.38
N GLY A 14 9.61 0.97 -3.03
CA GLY A 14 10.13 0.33 -4.24
C GLY A 14 9.48 0.85 -5.52
N ARG A 15 10.08 0.50 -6.66
CA ARG A 15 9.62 0.98 -7.98
C ARG A 15 8.19 0.50 -8.25
N ILE A 16 7.35 1.40 -8.76
CA ILE A 16 5.96 1.11 -9.10
C ILE A 16 5.93 0.45 -10.48
N SER A 17 5.83 -0.87 -10.48
CA SER A 17 5.69 -1.71 -11.67
C SER A 17 4.89 -2.97 -11.32
N GLN A 18 4.28 -3.59 -12.33
CA GLN A 18 3.53 -4.83 -12.15
C GLN A 18 4.39 -5.91 -11.48
N ASP A 19 5.61 -6.12 -11.98
CA ASP A 19 6.55 -7.11 -11.44
C ASP A 19 6.86 -6.88 -9.97
N ASN A 20 7.02 -5.63 -9.52
CA ASN A 20 7.29 -5.34 -8.12
C ASN A 20 6.09 -5.49 -7.20
N PHE A 21 4.88 -5.32 -7.73
CA PHE A 21 3.67 -5.68 -7.00
C PHE A 21 3.56 -7.20 -6.85
N ILE A 22 3.84 -7.95 -7.92
CA ILE A 22 3.86 -9.43 -7.89
C ILE A 22 4.92 -9.93 -6.90
N ASN A 23 6.15 -9.41 -6.98
CA ASN A 23 7.24 -9.78 -6.06
C ASN A 23 6.98 -9.35 -4.60
N GLY A 24 6.09 -8.38 -4.40
CA GLY A 24 5.73 -7.87 -3.08
C GLY A 24 4.59 -8.64 -2.40
N GLY A 25 4.04 -9.67 -3.04
CA GLY A 25 2.94 -10.48 -2.52
C GLY A 25 2.76 -11.76 -3.33
N THR A 26 1.51 -12.17 -3.49
CA THR A 26 1.13 -13.34 -4.31
C THR A 26 -0.04 -12.99 -5.23
N LEU A 27 -0.35 -13.89 -6.17
CA LEU A 27 -1.53 -13.77 -7.03
C LEU A 27 -2.57 -14.82 -6.64
N ASP A 28 -3.84 -14.42 -6.63
CA ASP A 28 -4.97 -15.34 -6.54
C ASP A 28 -5.28 -16.01 -7.89
N ILE A 29 -6.28 -16.89 -7.91
CA ILE A 29 -6.74 -17.60 -9.12
C ILE A 29 -7.23 -16.66 -10.25
N ASN A 30 -7.56 -15.41 -9.91
CA ASN A 30 -8.03 -14.39 -10.84
C ASN A 30 -6.92 -13.37 -11.21
N ASN A 31 -5.66 -13.68 -10.92
CA ASN A 31 -4.50 -12.79 -11.12
C ASN A 31 -4.61 -11.45 -10.38
N ARG A 32 -5.27 -11.44 -9.22
CA ARG A 32 -5.34 -10.28 -8.33
C ARG A 32 -4.31 -10.43 -7.23
N LEU A 33 -3.68 -9.32 -6.86
CA LEU A 33 -2.70 -9.26 -5.79
C LEU A 33 -3.32 -9.73 -4.48
N ASN A 34 -2.55 -10.49 -3.72
CA ASN A 34 -2.86 -10.89 -2.37
C ASN A 34 -1.61 -10.70 -1.50
N ASP A 35 -1.86 -10.35 -0.23
CA ASP A 35 -0.82 -10.18 0.79
C ASP A 35 0.32 -9.21 0.40
N VAL A 36 -0.01 -8.10 -0.26
CA VAL A 36 1.01 -7.10 -0.61
C VAL A 36 1.24 -6.16 0.57
N SER A 37 2.47 -6.13 1.07
CA SER A 37 2.88 -5.24 2.14
C SER A 37 2.88 -3.78 1.67
N VAL A 38 2.08 -2.97 2.35
CA VAL A 38 2.00 -1.52 2.16
C VAL A 38 1.98 -0.86 3.53
N GLN A 39 2.03 0.46 3.52
CA GLN A 39 1.81 1.25 4.70
C GLN A 39 0.62 2.17 4.45
N CYS A 40 -0.22 2.43 5.45
CA CYS A 40 -1.38 3.31 5.25
C CYS A 40 -1.66 4.27 6.41
N SER A 41 -2.24 5.44 6.10
CA SER A 41 -2.64 6.42 7.10
C SER A 41 -3.97 6.02 7.75
N GLY A 42 -4.22 6.40 9.01
CA GLY A 42 -5.50 6.06 9.67
C GLY A 42 -5.47 4.81 10.54
N THR A 43 -4.30 4.24 10.83
CA THR A 43 -4.11 3.47 12.06
C THR A 43 -4.04 4.43 13.26
N THR A 44 -4.31 3.95 14.47
CA THR A 44 -4.25 4.72 15.72
C THR A 44 -2.93 5.48 15.94
N ALA A 45 -1.87 5.15 15.20
CA ALA A 45 -0.55 5.74 15.33
C ALA A 45 -0.30 6.97 14.42
N VAL A 46 -1.01 7.14 13.29
CA VAL A 46 -0.74 8.25 12.38
C VAL A 46 -2.03 8.86 11.82
N LYS A 47 -2.50 9.91 12.51
CA LYS A 47 -3.38 10.92 11.95
C LYS A 47 -2.53 11.88 11.10
N ASN A 48 -2.93 12.11 9.86
CA ASN A 48 -2.33 13.07 8.91
C ASN A 48 -0.97 12.64 8.33
N VAL A 49 -1.00 11.68 7.39
CA VAL A 49 0.08 11.57 6.40
C VAL A 49 -0.26 12.56 5.29
N ASN A 50 0.55 13.59 5.08
CA ASN A 50 0.52 14.38 3.85
C ASN A 50 1.64 13.87 2.91
N ILE A 51 1.62 14.26 1.64
CA ILE A 51 2.68 13.88 0.66
C ILE A 51 4.10 14.22 1.16
N ALA A 52 4.28 15.28 1.96
CA ALA A 52 5.58 15.60 2.55
C ALA A 52 6.00 14.58 3.64
N THR A 53 5.04 14.03 4.39
CA THR A 53 5.27 12.90 5.31
C THR A 53 5.60 11.62 4.55
N ILE A 54 5.10 11.41 3.33
CA ILE A 54 5.47 10.28 2.45
C ILE A 54 6.97 10.37 2.08
N ALA A 55 7.46 11.57 1.77
CA ALA A 55 8.89 11.80 1.51
C ALA A 55 9.77 11.64 2.77
N LEU A 56 9.21 11.89 3.96
CA LEU A 56 9.86 11.69 5.27
C LEU A 56 9.74 10.26 5.80
N TRP A 57 8.81 9.46 5.26
CA TRP A 57 8.64 8.02 5.53
C TRP A 57 9.74 7.14 4.94
N ARG A 58 10.86 7.75 4.54
CA ARG A 58 12.18 7.14 4.32
C ARG A 58 12.80 6.53 5.60
N GLY A 59 11.98 5.95 6.48
CA GLY A 59 12.38 4.93 7.45
C GLY A 59 12.77 3.63 6.72
N PRO A 60 12.59 2.42 7.25
CA PRO A 60 13.22 1.18 6.75
C PRO A 60 12.79 0.74 5.33
N ILE A 61 12.05 1.56 4.58
CA ILE A 61 11.92 1.45 3.12
C ILE A 61 13.30 1.78 2.53
N PRO A 62 14.06 0.78 2.04
CA PRO A 62 15.40 1.01 1.48
C PRO A 62 15.28 2.05 0.37
N ALA A 63 16.16 3.06 0.40
CA ALA A 63 16.14 4.29 -0.41
C ALA A 63 15.83 4.08 -1.91
N GLY A 64 14.55 3.90 -2.22
CA GLY A 64 14.04 3.61 -3.54
C GLY A 64 12.80 4.44 -3.82
N PRO A 65 12.26 4.36 -5.04
CA PRO A 65 11.04 5.09 -5.40
C PRO A 65 9.92 4.75 -4.44
N VAL A 66 9.04 5.70 -4.17
CA VAL A 66 7.83 5.46 -3.37
C VAL A 66 6.61 5.73 -4.22
N GLY A 67 5.66 4.81 -4.21
CA GLY A 67 4.34 5.04 -4.80
C GLY A 67 3.35 5.41 -3.73
N ALA A 68 2.47 6.38 -4.03
CA ALA A 68 1.34 6.71 -3.19
C ALA A 68 0.01 6.66 -3.95
N THR A 69 -1.05 6.23 -3.26
CA THR A 69 -2.44 6.30 -3.72
C THR A 69 -3.38 6.45 -2.52
N THR A 70 -4.70 6.33 -2.74
CA THR A 70 -5.70 6.28 -1.66
C THR A 70 -6.45 4.96 -1.65
N VAL A 71 -6.98 4.57 -0.48
CA VAL A 71 -7.84 3.39 -0.34
C VAL A 71 -9.06 3.47 -1.24
N LYS A 72 -9.65 4.66 -1.40
CA LYS A 72 -10.75 4.89 -2.33
C LYS A 72 -10.40 4.47 -3.77
N LYS A 73 -9.22 4.86 -4.28
CA LYS A 73 -8.78 4.48 -5.65
C LYS A 73 -8.57 2.97 -5.77
N ILE A 74 -8.00 2.34 -4.73
CA ILE A 74 -7.82 0.88 -4.68
C ILE A 74 -9.18 0.17 -4.73
N ARG A 75 -10.16 0.64 -3.94
CA ARG A 75 -11.53 0.09 -3.92
C ARG A 75 -12.27 0.29 -5.23
N GLN A 76 -12.08 1.41 -5.91
CA GLN A 76 -12.63 1.65 -7.25
C GLN A 76 -12.12 0.64 -8.29
N LYS A 77 -10.93 0.08 -8.09
CA LYS A 77 -10.37 -1.01 -8.92
C LYS A 77 -10.72 -2.42 -8.41
N GLY A 78 -11.58 -2.52 -7.40
CA GLY A 78 -12.04 -3.77 -6.78
C GLY A 78 -11.08 -4.35 -5.75
N GLY A 79 -10.05 -3.62 -5.33
CA GLY A 79 -9.15 -4.02 -4.25
C GLY A 79 -9.59 -3.53 -2.89
N ASN A 80 -8.82 -3.86 -1.85
CA ASN A 80 -9.02 -3.34 -0.52
C ASN A 80 -7.71 -3.32 0.28
N VAL A 81 -7.72 -2.58 1.38
CA VAL A 81 -6.60 -2.47 2.31
C VAL A 81 -7.08 -2.76 3.72
N ILE A 82 -6.44 -3.72 4.38
CA ILE A 82 -6.69 -4.04 5.79
C ILE A 82 -5.55 -3.52 6.64
N LEU A 83 -5.88 -3.05 7.84
CA LEU A 83 -4.88 -2.68 8.82
C LEU A 83 -4.25 -3.98 9.37
N SER A 84 -2.93 -4.06 9.34
CA SER A 84 -2.16 -5.22 9.82
C SER A 84 -0.91 -4.77 10.58
N PRO A 85 -1.05 -3.87 11.58
CA PRO A 85 0.08 -3.30 12.31
C PRO A 85 0.90 -4.39 13.01
N GLY A 86 2.23 -4.26 12.96
CA GLY A 86 3.15 -5.19 13.64
C GLY A 86 3.30 -6.58 13.01
N VAL A 87 2.54 -6.91 11.96
CA VAL A 87 2.71 -8.17 11.21
C VAL A 87 4.02 -8.11 10.42
N GLY A 88 4.81 -9.18 10.47
CA GLY A 88 6.05 -9.33 9.69
C GLY A 88 7.13 -8.27 9.96
N GLY A 89 7.07 -7.56 11.10
CA GLY A 89 7.97 -6.44 11.41
C GLY A 89 7.59 -5.10 10.77
N GLY A 90 6.39 -4.98 10.16
CA GLY A 90 5.96 -3.84 9.34
C GLY A 90 5.72 -2.50 10.06
N GLY A 91 5.95 -2.41 11.36
CA GLY A 91 5.71 -1.19 12.14
C GLY A 91 4.21 -0.88 12.35
N PRO A 92 3.90 0.24 13.02
CA PRO A 92 2.54 0.56 13.48
C PRO A 92 1.57 1.01 12.38
N ASN A 93 2.07 1.26 11.16
CA ASN A 93 1.27 1.71 10.03
C ASN A 93 1.16 0.66 8.92
N HIS A 94 1.63 -0.56 9.21
CA HIS A 94 1.58 -1.66 8.26
C HIS A 94 0.13 -1.97 7.90
N CYS A 95 -0.09 -2.10 6.60
CA CYS A 95 -1.37 -2.49 6.04
C CYS A 95 -1.13 -3.53 4.94
N THR A 96 -2.12 -4.35 4.67
CA THR A 96 -2.06 -5.37 3.62
C THR A 96 -3.01 -5.00 2.50
N LEU A 97 -2.47 -4.91 1.28
CA LEU A 97 -3.21 -4.68 0.04
C LEU A 97 -3.57 -6.02 -0.61
N PHE A 98 -4.81 -6.13 -1.08
CA PHE A 98 -5.31 -7.32 -1.79
C PHE A 98 -6.42 -6.96 -2.79
N GLY A 99 -6.72 -7.90 -3.67
CA GLY A 99 -7.87 -7.87 -4.57
C GLY A 99 -7.76 -6.88 -5.72
N ILE A 100 -6.58 -6.32 -6.05
CA ILE A 100 -6.38 -5.47 -7.23
C ILE A 100 -5.38 -6.13 -8.18
N THR A 101 -5.51 -5.95 -9.50
CA THR A 101 -4.53 -6.50 -10.44
C THR A 101 -3.19 -5.76 -10.33
N PRO A 102 -2.04 -6.40 -10.63
CA PRO A 102 -0.74 -5.71 -10.69
C PRO A 102 -0.74 -4.52 -11.64
N LYS A 103 -1.46 -4.63 -12.77
CA LYS A 103 -1.63 -3.57 -13.77
C LYS A 103 -2.37 -2.36 -13.19
N ASP A 104 -3.52 -2.58 -12.58
CA ASP A 104 -4.30 -1.50 -11.96
C ASP A 104 -3.54 -0.85 -10.81
N ALA A 105 -2.81 -1.64 -10.01
CA ALA A 105 -1.96 -1.11 -8.93
C ALA A 105 -0.86 -0.21 -9.49
N ALA A 106 -0.15 -0.63 -10.54
CA ALA A 106 0.86 0.19 -11.19
C ALA A 106 0.31 1.48 -11.84
N GLU A 107 -0.97 1.47 -12.25
CA GLU A 107 -1.65 2.63 -12.83
C GLU A 107 -2.05 3.67 -11.76
N ILE A 108 -2.60 3.24 -10.63
CA ILE A 108 -3.19 4.16 -9.63
C ILE A 108 -2.19 4.68 -8.60
N PHE A 109 -1.01 4.07 -8.48
CA PHE A 109 0.07 4.54 -7.63
C PHE A 109 0.91 5.57 -8.37
N THR A 110 0.96 6.79 -7.84
CA THR A 110 1.86 7.84 -8.36
C THR A 110 3.24 7.65 -7.74
N GLN A 111 4.27 7.51 -8.58
CA GLN A 111 5.65 7.33 -8.16
C GLN A 111 6.34 8.68 -7.91
N TYR A 112 7.11 8.76 -6.82
CA TYR A 112 7.94 9.89 -6.40
C TYR A 112 9.41 9.48 -6.22
#